data_AF-A0A6I8LEK3-F1
#
_entry.id   AF-A0A6I8LEK3-F1
#
_cell.length_a   1.000
_cell.length_b   1.000
_cell.length_c   1.000
_cell.angle_alpha   90.00
_cell.angle_beta   90.00
_cell.angle_gamma   90.00
#
_symmetry.space_group_name_H-M   'P 1'
#
loop_
_entity.id
_entity.type
_entity.pdbx_description
1 polymer ?
#
loop_
_entity_poly.entity_id
_entity_poly.type
_entity_poly.pdbx_seq_one_letter_code
_entity_poly.pdbx_strand_id
1 'polypeptide(L)'
;MIVVSAEERVAAKWLGRRGVRVAEPTTVLTARLSVRGGKPAPEAFTVVFVLGAVTFLGIFGYQMLRLLPGVDHGDLPDGGFCSLIAAWASLRAWLHVRAGDRRAAVQLGDRRLDRPPPPWPEVVSGWYLIALLITFGGGAVLGVALAARGSVWALFWLGLLALGAVVDAVILTGVLRRPVLAEDEGSLAVDAVTRREDVLLAPPSVFAVPVVPDLVSEDLPGRPWFLGYVALAVATHAVAWFVQRRRAPALPAGGYYGETG
;
A
#
# COMPACT_ATOMS: atom_id res chain seq x y z
N MET A 1 -25.40 20.38 -23.10
CA MET A 1 -24.50 19.21 -23.21
C MET A 1 -23.39 19.44 -22.21
N ILE A 2 -23.49 18.88 -21.02
CA ILE A 2 -22.51 19.14 -19.96
C ILE A 2 -21.27 18.29 -20.28
N VAL A 3 -20.13 18.94 -20.42
CA VAL A 3 -18.86 18.27 -20.76
C VAL A 3 -18.28 17.69 -19.47
N VAL A 4 -18.63 16.45 -19.18
CA VAL A 4 -18.10 15.71 -18.01
C VAL A 4 -16.58 15.56 -18.15
N SER A 5 -15.84 15.94 -17.11
CA SER A 5 -14.38 15.85 -17.08
C SER A 5 -13.90 14.40 -17.05
N ALA A 6 -12.63 14.16 -17.41
CA ALA A 6 -12.07 12.81 -17.34
C ALA A 6 -12.00 12.29 -15.89
N GLU A 7 -11.85 13.17 -14.90
CA GLU A 7 -11.81 12.83 -13.48
C GLU A 7 -13.18 12.42 -12.98
N GLU A 8 -14.23 13.17 -13.33
CA GLU A 8 -15.63 12.82 -13.02
C GLU A 8 -16.00 11.46 -13.60
N ARG A 9 -15.63 11.16 -14.85
CA ARG A 9 -15.89 9.83 -15.44
C ARG A 9 -15.25 8.69 -14.65
N VAL A 10 -14.04 8.90 -14.13
CA VAL A 10 -13.35 7.89 -13.33
C VAL A 10 -14.04 7.72 -11.97
N ALA A 11 -14.43 8.82 -11.33
CA ALA A 11 -15.17 8.80 -10.07
C ALA A 11 -16.55 8.13 -10.23
N ALA A 12 -17.32 8.51 -11.26
CA ALA A 12 -18.61 7.90 -11.59
C ALA A 12 -18.47 6.41 -11.88
N LYS A 13 -17.40 5.99 -12.58
CA LYS A 13 -17.12 4.56 -12.81
C LYS A 13 -16.82 3.81 -11.52
N TRP A 14 -16.07 4.42 -10.58
CA TRP A 14 -15.80 3.82 -9.28
C TRP A 14 -17.07 3.64 -8.45
N LEU A 15 -17.96 4.64 -8.46
CA LEU A 15 -19.29 4.61 -7.81
C LEU A 15 -20.20 3.57 -8.47
N GLY A 16 -20.22 3.51 -9.80
CA GLY A 16 -21.02 2.57 -10.58
C GLY A 16 -20.67 1.11 -10.30
N ARG A 17 -19.38 0.79 -10.11
CA ARG A 17 -18.93 -0.55 -9.68
C ARG A 17 -19.46 -0.96 -8.30
N ARG A 18 -19.96 -0.01 -7.51
CA ARG A 18 -20.54 -0.21 -6.18
C ARG A 18 -22.05 0.03 -6.14
N GLY A 19 -22.69 0.04 -7.31
CA GLY A 19 -24.15 0.14 -7.43
C GLY A 19 -24.70 1.56 -7.37
N VAL A 20 -23.86 2.60 -7.30
CA VAL A 20 -24.29 4.00 -7.27
C VAL A 20 -24.13 4.61 -8.66
N ARG A 21 -25.23 5.07 -9.26
CA ARG A 21 -25.22 5.75 -10.57
C ARG A 21 -25.29 7.25 -10.36
N VAL A 22 -24.31 7.97 -10.87
CA VAL A 22 -24.22 9.43 -10.80
C VAL A 22 -23.71 9.93 -12.15
N ALA A 23 -24.31 10.98 -12.69
CA ALA A 23 -23.82 11.63 -13.90
C ALA A 23 -22.62 12.53 -13.57
N GLU A 24 -22.75 13.32 -12.50
CA GLU A 24 -21.74 14.29 -12.07
C GLU A 24 -21.42 14.11 -10.58
N PRO A 25 -20.37 13.36 -10.23
CA PRO A 25 -19.96 13.18 -8.85
C PRO A 25 -19.54 14.51 -8.21
N THR A 26 -19.76 14.66 -6.90
CA THR A 26 -19.33 15.87 -6.18
C THR A 26 -17.83 16.14 -6.37
N THR A 27 -17.42 17.40 -6.33
CA THR A 27 -16.02 17.80 -6.52
C THR A 27 -15.07 17.11 -5.53
N VAL A 28 -15.51 16.95 -4.29
CA VAL A 28 -14.80 16.22 -3.22
C VAL A 28 -14.61 14.75 -3.57
N LEU A 29 -15.67 14.07 -4.03
CA LEU A 29 -15.59 12.67 -4.45
C LEU A 29 -14.73 12.52 -5.70
N THR A 30 -14.84 13.44 -6.66
CA THR A 30 -14.01 13.47 -7.87
C THR A 30 -12.53 13.58 -7.53
N ALA A 31 -12.14 14.49 -6.64
CA ALA A 31 -10.74 14.66 -6.20
C ALA A 31 -10.17 13.38 -5.55
N ARG A 32 -10.99 12.63 -4.80
CA ARG A 32 -10.56 11.41 -4.10
C ARG A 32 -10.57 10.17 -4.99
N LEU A 33 -11.59 10.00 -5.80
CA LEU A 33 -11.81 8.76 -6.56
C LEU A 33 -11.04 8.74 -7.88
N SER A 34 -10.74 9.89 -8.47
CA SER A 34 -9.95 9.99 -9.70
C SER A 34 -8.55 9.36 -9.53
N VAL A 35 -7.87 9.66 -8.42
CA VAL A 35 -6.53 9.12 -8.14
C VAL A 35 -6.54 7.61 -7.93
N ARG A 36 -7.61 7.07 -7.35
CA ARG A 36 -7.82 5.63 -7.14
C ARG A 36 -8.17 4.88 -8.43
N GLY A 37 -8.60 5.61 -9.47
CA GLY A 37 -8.77 5.08 -10.82
C GLY A 37 -7.53 5.21 -11.71
N GLY A 38 -6.37 5.58 -11.14
CA GLY A 38 -5.09 5.61 -11.83
C GLY A 38 -4.72 6.97 -12.44
N LYS A 39 -5.48 8.03 -12.15
CA LYS A 39 -5.07 9.39 -12.54
C LYS A 39 -4.01 9.92 -11.58
N PRO A 40 -2.82 10.32 -12.05
CA PRO A 40 -1.81 10.88 -11.17
C PRO A 40 -2.28 12.22 -10.62
N ALA A 41 -2.13 12.42 -9.30
CA ALA A 41 -2.26 13.74 -8.69
C ALA A 41 -1.02 14.60 -9.02
N PRO A 42 -1.15 15.73 -9.73
CA PRO A 42 -0.02 16.61 -10.05
C PRO A 42 0.74 17.10 -8.81
N GLU A 43 0.04 17.29 -7.67
CA GLU A 43 0.66 17.75 -6.42
C GLU A 43 1.60 16.71 -5.80
N ALA A 44 1.43 15.44 -6.16
CA ALA A 44 2.34 14.38 -5.74
C ALA A 44 3.63 14.34 -6.56
N PHE A 45 3.69 15.02 -7.72
CA PHE A 45 4.78 14.86 -8.69
C PHE A 45 6.15 15.08 -8.06
N THR A 46 6.36 16.20 -7.37
CA THR A 46 7.67 16.53 -6.77
C THR A 46 8.09 15.47 -5.75
N VAL A 47 7.20 15.04 -4.86
CA VAL A 47 7.51 14.05 -3.83
C VAL A 47 7.76 12.67 -4.45
N VAL A 48 6.95 12.26 -5.44
CA VAL A 48 7.11 11.00 -6.16
C VAL A 48 8.41 11.00 -6.98
N PHE A 49 8.78 12.12 -7.58
CA PHE A 49 10.02 12.28 -8.33
C PHE A 49 11.24 12.16 -7.41
N VAL A 50 11.26 12.89 -6.29
CA VAL A 50 12.34 12.78 -5.30
C VAL A 50 12.43 11.36 -4.76
N LEU A 51 11.31 10.73 -4.42
CA LEU A 51 11.29 9.34 -3.98
C LEU A 51 11.83 8.40 -5.06
N GLY A 52 11.46 8.60 -6.32
CA GLY A 52 11.98 7.82 -7.45
C GLY A 52 13.49 7.99 -7.61
N ALA A 53 14.02 9.20 -7.46
CA ALA A 53 15.47 9.45 -7.48
C ALA A 53 16.18 8.75 -6.30
N VAL A 54 15.63 8.84 -5.09
CA VAL A 54 16.17 8.14 -3.90
C VAL A 54 16.15 6.62 -4.09
N THR A 55 15.05 6.07 -4.60
CA THR A 55 14.95 4.63 -4.91
C THR A 55 15.96 4.24 -5.98
N PHE A 56 16.11 5.03 -7.05
CA PHE A 56 17.08 4.76 -8.11
C PHE A 56 18.51 4.75 -7.56
N LEU A 57 18.88 5.74 -6.73
CA LEU A 57 20.16 5.78 -6.04
C LEU A 57 20.34 4.59 -5.09
N GLY A 58 19.28 4.18 -4.39
CA GLY A 58 19.27 3.00 -3.53
C GLY A 58 19.50 1.71 -4.30
N ILE A 59 18.83 1.51 -5.44
CA ILE A 59 19.02 0.37 -6.33
C ILE A 59 20.44 0.37 -6.90
N PHE A 60 20.91 1.52 -7.39
CA PHE A 60 22.26 1.66 -7.91
C PHE A 60 23.30 1.35 -6.82
N GLY A 61 23.17 1.96 -5.64
CA GLY A 61 24.03 1.71 -4.49
C GLY A 61 24.02 0.24 -4.09
N TYR A 62 22.85 -0.41 -4.05
CA TYR A 62 22.70 -1.82 -3.78
C TYR A 62 23.48 -2.70 -4.76
N GLN A 63 23.40 -2.40 -6.07
CA GLN A 63 24.19 -3.12 -7.08
C GLN A 63 25.69 -2.87 -6.93
N MET A 64 26.10 -1.66 -6.54
CA MET A 64 27.51 -1.32 -6.29
C MET A 64 28.09 -1.99 -5.05
N LEU A 65 27.26 -2.49 -4.11
CA LEU A 65 27.76 -3.27 -2.97
C LEU A 65 28.51 -4.53 -3.42
N ARG A 66 28.18 -5.09 -4.60
CA ARG A 66 28.89 -6.22 -5.22
C ARG A 66 30.34 -5.89 -5.58
N LEU A 67 30.72 -4.62 -5.63
CA LEU A 67 32.08 -4.16 -5.95
C LEU A 67 32.93 -3.92 -4.69
N LEU A 68 32.33 -3.99 -3.49
CA LEU A 68 33.07 -3.79 -2.25
C LEU A 68 33.96 -4.99 -1.94
N PRO A 69 35.21 -4.76 -1.48
CA PRO A 69 36.09 -5.85 -1.08
C PRO A 69 35.48 -6.63 0.10
N GLY A 70 35.37 -7.95 -0.04
CA GLY A 70 34.83 -8.83 0.99
C GLY A 70 33.31 -9.05 0.94
N VAL A 71 32.64 -8.64 -0.16
CA VAL A 71 31.25 -9.01 -0.45
C VAL A 71 31.25 -9.96 -1.65
N ASP A 72 30.93 -11.22 -1.40
CA ASP A 72 30.79 -12.23 -2.45
C ASP A 72 29.42 -12.14 -3.13
N HIS A 73 29.28 -12.77 -4.30
CA HIS A 73 28.03 -12.70 -5.08
C HIS A 73 26.81 -13.20 -4.29
N GLY A 74 26.99 -14.24 -3.48
CA GLY A 74 25.93 -14.82 -2.64
C GLY A 74 25.71 -14.11 -1.31
N ASP A 75 26.44 -13.04 -1.02
CA ASP A 75 26.21 -12.24 0.19
C ASP A 75 25.05 -11.23 0.02
N LEU A 76 24.56 -11.02 -1.21
CA LEU A 76 23.51 -10.04 -1.50
C LEU A 76 22.26 -10.75 -2.04
N PRO A 77 21.10 -10.56 -1.40
CA PRO A 77 19.85 -11.12 -1.90
C PRO A 77 19.55 -10.74 -3.36
N ASP A 78 19.46 -11.73 -4.25
CA ASP A 78 19.18 -11.48 -5.66
C ASP A 78 17.84 -10.76 -5.85
N GLY A 79 16.84 -11.06 -5.02
CA GLY A 79 15.58 -10.30 -5.02
C GLY A 79 15.63 -8.95 -4.34
N GLY A 80 16.77 -8.45 -3.87
CA GLY A 80 16.87 -7.17 -3.16
C GLY A 80 16.33 -5.98 -3.97
N PHE A 81 16.56 -5.98 -5.29
CA PHE A 81 15.99 -4.96 -6.18
C PHE A 81 14.45 -5.05 -6.25
N CYS A 82 13.86 -6.24 -6.20
CA CYS A 82 12.40 -6.42 -6.18
C CYS A 82 11.79 -5.77 -4.92
N SER A 83 12.44 -5.92 -3.76
CA SER A 83 12.01 -5.28 -2.51
C SER A 83 12.03 -3.75 -2.62
N LEU A 84 13.08 -3.18 -3.21
CA LEU A 84 13.20 -1.73 -3.42
C LEU A 84 12.14 -1.20 -4.39
N ILE A 85 11.87 -1.92 -5.48
CA ILE A 85 10.81 -1.59 -6.43
C ILE A 85 9.44 -1.68 -5.77
N ALA A 86 9.20 -2.71 -4.95
CA ALA A 86 7.95 -2.87 -4.22
C ALA A 86 7.73 -1.72 -3.23
N ALA A 87 8.75 -1.37 -2.44
CA ALA A 87 8.73 -0.22 -1.54
C ALA A 87 8.37 1.08 -2.27
N TRP A 88 9.02 1.34 -3.40
CA TRP A 88 8.74 2.51 -4.23
C TRP A 88 7.33 2.50 -4.80
N ALA A 89 6.87 1.37 -5.35
CA ALA A 89 5.55 1.24 -5.94
C ALA A 89 4.43 1.49 -4.91
N SER A 90 4.55 0.89 -3.72
CA SER A 90 3.62 1.07 -2.61
C SER A 90 3.57 2.53 -2.14
N LEU A 91 4.73 3.14 -1.89
CA LEU A 91 4.80 4.55 -1.49
C LEU A 91 4.27 5.49 -2.58
N ARG A 92 4.61 5.25 -3.85
CA ARG A 92 4.10 6.05 -4.96
C ARG A 92 2.58 6.01 -5.04
N ALA A 93 1.98 4.82 -4.96
CA ALA A 93 0.54 4.67 -4.98
C ALA A 93 -0.10 5.41 -3.78
N TRP A 94 0.45 5.24 -2.58
CA TRP A 94 0.02 5.95 -1.38
C TRP A 94 0.13 7.47 -1.50
N LEU A 95 1.24 7.99 -2.04
CA LEU A 95 1.46 9.44 -2.19
C LEU A 95 0.44 10.10 -3.11
N HIS A 96 0.06 9.44 -4.22
CA HIS A 96 -1.00 9.95 -5.09
C HIS A 96 -2.36 9.97 -4.38
N VAL A 97 -2.69 8.90 -3.64
CA VAL A 97 -3.91 8.86 -2.81
C VAL A 97 -3.90 9.98 -1.76
N ARG A 98 -2.78 10.16 -1.06
CA ARG A 98 -2.61 11.20 -0.05
C ARG A 98 -2.73 12.61 -0.63
N ALA A 99 -2.24 12.83 -1.83
CA ALA A 99 -2.38 14.13 -2.52
C ALA A 99 -3.84 14.41 -2.89
N GLY A 100 -4.55 13.41 -3.43
CA GLY A 100 -5.99 13.55 -3.72
C GLY A 100 -6.82 13.80 -2.46
N ASP A 101 -6.52 13.08 -1.37
CA ASP A 101 -7.18 13.26 -0.08
C ASP A 101 -6.86 14.65 0.54
N ARG A 102 -5.64 15.18 0.38
CA ARG A 102 -5.30 16.56 0.78
C ARG A 102 -6.06 17.61 -0.02
N ARG A 103 -6.15 17.43 -1.35
CA ARG A 103 -6.94 18.33 -2.21
C ARG A 103 -8.40 18.36 -1.78
N ALA A 104 -8.98 17.19 -1.52
CA ALA A 104 -10.35 17.07 -1.02
C ALA A 104 -10.53 17.75 0.35
N ALA A 105 -9.56 17.61 1.25
CA ALA A 105 -9.59 18.29 2.55
C ALA A 105 -9.60 19.82 2.42
N VAL A 106 -8.79 20.37 1.50
CA VAL A 106 -8.77 21.81 1.20
C VAL A 106 -10.10 22.28 0.61
N GLN A 107 -10.72 21.50 -0.29
CA GLN A 107 -12.01 21.83 -0.89
C GLN A 107 -13.18 21.78 0.11
N LEU A 108 -13.13 20.87 1.08
CA LEU A 108 -14.14 20.76 2.13
C LEU A 108 -14.10 21.98 3.06
N GLY A 109 -12.91 22.41 3.49
CA GLY A 109 -12.77 23.49 4.47
C GLY A 109 -13.64 23.26 5.71
N ASP A 110 -14.46 24.24 6.06
CA ASP A 110 -15.36 24.20 7.22
C ASP A 110 -16.61 23.33 7.00
N ARG A 111 -16.89 22.87 5.77
CA ARG A 111 -18.04 21.98 5.47
C ARG A 111 -17.78 20.52 5.85
N ARG A 112 -16.58 20.22 6.36
CA ARG A 112 -16.18 18.88 6.74
C ARG A 112 -16.95 18.45 8.00
N LEU A 113 -17.52 17.25 7.95
CA LEU A 113 -18.15 16.64 9.12
C LEU A 113 -17.13 16.49 10.25
N ASP A 114 -17.49 17.02 11.42
CA ASP A 114 -16.74 16.80 12.65
C ASP A 114 -17.05 15.41 13.21
N ARG A 115 -16.39 14.39 12.66
CA ARG A 115 -16.41 13.02 13.18
C ARG A 115 -15.00 12.54 13.51
N PRO A 116 -14.82 11.83 14.64
CA PRO A 116 -13.56 11.19 14.93
C PRO A 116 -13.23 10.13 13.86
N PRO A 117 -11.95 9.86 13.59
CA PRO A 117 -11.57 8.76 12.72
C PRO A 117 -12.05 7.42 13.29
N PRO A 118 -12.44 6.47 12.42
CA PRO A 118 -12.89 5.15 12.88
C PRO A 118 -11.76 4.44 13.66
N PRO A 119 -12.11 3.63 14.67
CA PRO A 119 -11.11 2.88 15.41
C PRO A 119 -10.40 1.89 14.47
N TRP A 120 -9.11 1.67 14.69
CA TRP A 120 -8.27 0.87 13.79
C TRP A 120 -8.80 -0.55 13.49
N PRO A 121 -9.48 -1.29 14.40
CA PRO A 121 -9.98 -2.64 14.10
C PRO A 121 -11.10 -2.66 13.06
N GLU A 122 -11.79 -1.54 12.85
CA GLU A 122 -12.81 -1.41 11.80
C GLU A 122 -12.19 -1.18 10.41
N VAL A 123 -10.96 -0.66 10.40
CA VAL A 123 -10.21 -0.32 9.20
C VAL A 123 -9.29 -1.47 8.79
N VAL A 124 -8.61 -2.10 9.73
CA VAL A 124 -7.61 -3.15 9.48
C VAL A 124 -8.12 -4.48 10.02
N SER A 125 -8.29 -5.47 9.15
CA SER A 125 -8.71 -6.80 9.57
C SER A 125 -7.62 -7.51 10.40
N GLY A 126 -8.03 -8.37 11.34
CA GLY A 126 -7.08 -9.20 12.11
C GLY A 126 -6.22 -10.10 11.21
N TRP A 127 -6.77 -10.60 10.09
CA TRP A 127 -6.02 -11.35 9.09
C TRP A 127 -4.89 -10.54 8.45
N TYR A 128 -5.10 -9.24 8.25
CA TYR A 128 -4.05 -8.36 7.75
C TYR A 128 -2.93 -8.18 8.77
N LEU A 129 -3.26 -8.06 10.07
CA LEU A 129 -2.25 -8.04 11.14
C LEU A 129 -1.47 -9.35 11.22
N ILE A 130 -2.14 -10.50 11.04
CA ILE A 130 -1.48 -11.80 10.97
C ILE A 130 -0.52 -11.86 9.78
N ALA A 131 -0.93 -11.37 8.60
CA ALA A 131 -0.06 -11.29 7.43
C ALA A 131 1.16 -10.40 7.65
N LEU A 132 1.00 -9.25 8.32
CA LEU A 132 2.10 -8.38 8.74
C LEU A 132 3.07 -9.10 9.69
N LEU A 133 2.53 -9.75 10.72
CA LEU A 133 3.32 -10.46 11.72
C LEU A 133 4.10 -11.62 11.10
N ILE A 134 3.47 -12.39 10.22
CA ILE A 134 4.13 -13.49 9.52
C ILE A 134 5.22 -12.94 8.60
N THR A 135 4.91 -11.95 7.76
CA THR A 135 5.87 -11.40 6.79
C THR A 135 7.09 -10.81 7.51
N PHE A 136 6.88 -9.86 8.42
CA PHE A 136 8.00 -9.14 9.03
C PHE A 136 8.55 -9.84 10.27
N GLY A 137 7.68 -10.37 11.14
CA GLY A 137 8.11 -11.12 12.32
C GLY A 137 8.70 -12.47 11.97
N GLY A 138 8.03 -13.25 11.12
CA GLY A 138 8.56 -14.54 10.64
C GLY A 138 9.83 -14.37 9.82
N GLY A 139 9.87 -13.35 8.95
CA GLY A 139 11.07 -13.01 8.19
C GLY A 139 12.23 -12.62 9.11
N ALA A 140 11.98 -11.77 10.10
CA ALA A 140 12.99 -11.37 11.08
C ALA A 140 13.55 -12.55 11.87
N VAL A 141 12.70 -13.49 12.31
CA VAL A 141 13.14 -14.70 13.02
C VAL A 141 14.08 -15.54 12.16
N LEU A 142 13.72 -15.79 10.90
CA LEU A 142 14.57 -16.54 9.97
C LEU A 142 15.89 -15.80 9.69
N GLY A 143 15.83 -14.48 9.51
CA GLY A 143 16.99 -13.66 9.20
C GLY A 143 17.96 -13.60 10.36
N VAL A 144 17.46 -13.41 11.58
CA VAL A 144 18.28 -13.42 12.80
C VAL A 144 18.90 -14.80 13.02
N ALA A 145 18.17 -15.89 12.79
CA ALA A 145 18.70 -17.24 12.92
C ALA A 145 19.86 -17.53 11.97
N LEU A 146 19.81 -17.03 10.72
CA LEU A 146 20.91 -17.14 9.77
C LEU A 146 22.06 -16.17 10.09
N ALA A 147 21.75 -14.93 10.47
CA ALA A 147 22.77 -13.93 10.84
C ALA A 147 23.58 -14.39 12.06
N ALA A 148 22.95 -15.06 13.03
CA ALA A 148 23.63 -15.67 14.17
C ALA A 148 24.63 -16.77 13.79
N ARG A 149 24.55 -17.30 12.55
CA ARG A 149 25.51 -18.25 11.97
C ARG A 149 26.55 -17.56 11.06
N GLY A 150 26.60 -16.22 11.06
CA GLY A 150 27.56 -15.43 10.27
C GLY A 150 27.12 -15.13 8.84
N SER A 151 25.84 -15.36 8.47
CA SER A 151 25.35 -15.06 7.12
C SER A 151 25.24 -13.55 6.88
N VAL A 152 26.08 -13.03 5.98
CA VAL A 152 26.02 -11.62 5.53
C VAL A 152 24.75 -11.36 4.71
N TRP A 153 24.36 -12.31 3.85
CA TRP A 153 23.08 -12.31 3.13
C TRP A 153 21.89 -12.03 4.05
N ALA A 154 21.86 -12.66 5.22
CA ALA A 154 20.78 -12.48 6.19
C ALA A 154 20.71 -11.05 6.75
N LEU A 155 21.85 -10.36 6.90
CA LEU A 155 21.87 -8.96 7.34
C LEU A 155 21.26 -8.04 6.29
N PHE A 156 21.59 -8.24 5.01
CA PHE A 156 21.00 -7.48 3.91
C PHE A 156 19.49 -7.77 3.78
N TRP A 157 19.09 -9.03 3.88
CA TRP A 157 17.68 -9.41 3.86
C TRP A 157 16.89 -8.80 5.03
N LEU A 158 17.45 -8.81 6.25
CA LEU A 158 16.87 -8.12 7.40
C LEU A 158 16.71 -6.61 7.17
N GLY A 159 17.72 -5.97 6.55
CA GLY A 159 17.63 -4.56 6.17
C GLY A 159 16.48 -4.27 5.19
N LEU A 160 16.29 -5.14 4.20
CA LEU A 160 15.19 -5.04 3.23
C LEU A 160 13.82 -5.29 3.88
N LEU A 161 13.71 -6.26 4.78
CA LEU A 161 12.51 -6.50 5.58
C LEU A 161 12.17 -5.31 6.47
N ALA A 162 13.18 -4.72 7.13
CA ALA A 162 13.00 -3.53 7.96
C ALA A 162 12.51 -2.33 7.12
N LEU A 163 13.08 -2.14 5.93
CA LEU A 163 12.60 -1.12 4.99
C LEU A 163 11.12 -1.35 4.62
N GLY A 164 10.75 -2.59 4.27
CA GLY A 164 9.36 -2.94 3.96
C GLY A 164 8.42 -2.68 5.13
N ALA A 165 8.82 -3.04 6.35
CA ALA A 165 8.04 -2.79 7.56
C ALA A 165 7.83 -1.29 7.81
N VAL A 166 8.86 -0.47 7.58
CA VAL A 166 8.75 1.00 7.68
C VAL A 166 7.80 1.56 6.63
N VAL A 167 7.88 1.09 5.37
CA VAL A 167 6.96 1.50 4.29
C VAL A 167 5.51 1.19 4.66
N ASP A 168 5.23 -0.05 5.06
CA ASP A 168 3.88 -0.47 5.47
C ASP A 168 3.41 0.33 6.68
N ALA A 169 4.27 0.56 7.68
CA ALA A 169 3.94 1.37 8.85
C ALA A 169 3.60 2.82 8.47
N VAL A 170 4.33 3.44 7.54
CA VAL A 170 4.06 4.81 7.05
C VAL A 170 2.70 4.88 6.35
N ILE A 171 2.39 3.91 5.48
CA ILE A 171 1.12 3.85 4.76
C ILE A 171 -0.03 3.63 5.75
N LEU A 172 0.06 2.60 6.60
CA LEU A 172 -0.98 2.26 7.57
C LEU A 172 -1.22 3.38 8.58
N THR A 173 -0.15 3.97 9.12
CA THR A 173 -0.28 5.11 10.03
C THR A 173 -0.95 6.28 9.32
N GLY A 174 -0.61 6.52 8.05
CA GLY A 174 -1.27 7.52 7.21
C GLY A 174 -2.76 7.25 7.02
N VAL A 175 -3.14 6.01 6.73
CA VAL A 175 -4.54 5.58 6.55
C VAL A 175 -5.33 5.67 7.86
N LEU A 176 -4.73 5.29 8.99
CA LEU A 176 -5.38 5.29 10.29
C LEU A 176 -5.53 6.70 10.87
N ARG A 177 -4.50 7.55 10.72
CA ARG A 177 -4.51 8.91 11.27
C ARG A 177 -5.17 9.93 10.36
N ARG A 178 -5.51 9.59 9.11
CA ARG A 178 -6.17 10.56 8.23
C ARG A 178 -7.53 10.95 8.83
N PRO A 179 -7.89 12.24 8.78
CA PRO A 179 -9.13 12.69 9.37
C PRO A 179 -10.31 12.35 8.42
N VAL A 180 -11.55 12.28 8.92
CA VAL A 180 -12.73 11.89 8.13
C VAL A 180 -13.02 12.92 7.03
N LEU A 181 -12.94 12.53 5.75
CA LEU A 181 -13.16 13.43 4.61
C LEU A 181 -14.57 13.24 4.04
N ALA A 182 -15.56 13.86 4.67
CA ALA A 182 -16.96 13.78 4.27
C ALA A 182 -17.71 15.10 4.52
N GLU A 183 -18.65 15.43 3.62
CA GLU A 183 -19.62 16.54 3.75
C GLU A 183 -21.00 16.03 4.21
N ASP A 184 -21.37 14.82 3.76
CA ASP A 184 -22.66 14.18 4.01
C ASP A 184 -22.47 12.66 4.29
N GLU A 185 -23.57 11.95 4.58
CA GLU A 185 -23.55 10.51 4.89
C GLU A 185 -23.09 9.62 3.72
N GLY A 186 -23.38 10.02 2.46
CA GLY A 186 -22.88 9.33 1.26
C GLY A 186 -21.36 9.48 1.12
N SER A 187 -20.87 10.71 1.27
CA SER A 187 -19.43 11.00 1.32
C SER A 187 -18.71 10.26 2.47
N LEU A 188 -19.38 10.10 3.61
CA LEU A 188 -18.86 9.33 4.74
C LEU A 188 -18.75 7.83 4.43
N ALA A 189 -19.77 7.25 3.80
CA ALA A 189 -19.72 5.86 3.36
C ALA A 189 -18.56 5.64 2.37
N VAL A 190 -18.32 6.59 1.46
CA VAL A 190 -17.16 6.55 0.56
C VAL A 190 -15.83 6.66 1.34
N ASP A 191 -15.73 7.50 2.37
CA ASP A 191 -14.53 7.53 3.23
C ASP A 191 -14.28 6.17 3.89
N ALA A 192 -15.32 5.54 4.44
CA ALA A 192 -15.20 4.24 5.11
C ALA A 192 -14.77 3.11 4.15
N VAL A 193 -15.26 3.12 2.91
CA VAL A 193 -14.86 2.14 1.88
C VAL A 193 -13.43 2.39 1.43
N THR A 194 -13.11 3.63 1.02
CA THR A 194 -11.77 3.96 0.52
C THR A 194 -10.70 3.75 1.59
N ARG A 195 -10.99 4.01 2.87
CA ARG A 195 -10.02 3.76 3.96
C ARG A 195 -9.60 2.31 4.05
N ARG A 196 -10.55 1.39 3.87
CA ARG A 196 -10.29 -0.05 3.87
C ARG A 196 -9.54 -0.50 2.64
N GLU A 197 -9.78 0.13 1.49
CA GLU A 197 -9.05 -0.13 0.25
C GLU A 197 -7.61 0.37 0.33
N ASP A 198 -7.38 1.51 0.96
CA ASP A 198 -6.06 2.10 1.05
C ASP A 198 -5.11 1.30 1.97
N VAL A 199 -5.64 0.48 2.90
CA VAL A 199 -4.86 -0.53 3.63
C VAL A 199 -4.17 -1.50 2.67
N LEU A 200 -4.82 -1.84 1.54
CA LEU A 200 -4.29 -2.77 0.55
C LEU A 200 -3.18 -2.15 -0.33
N LEU A 201 -2.86 -0.86 -0.16
CA LEU A 201 -1.69 -0.22 -0.78
C LEU A 201 -0.38 -0.61 -0.07
N ALA A 202 -0.48 -1.20 1.12
CA ALA A 202 0.62 -1.82 1.86
C ALA A 202 0.43 -3.35 1.85
N PRO A 203 0.79 -4.05 0.76
CA PRO A 203 0.64 -5.50 0.66
C PRO A 203 1.85 -6.23 1.31
N PRO A 204 1.84 -6.63 2.59
CA PRO A 204 3.05 -7.08 3.28
C PRO A 204 3.78 -8.24 2.57
N SER A 205 3.04 -9.17 1.97
CA SER A 205 3.64 -10.32 1.29
C SER A 205 4.59 -9.96 0.14
N VAL A 206 4.52 -8.74 -0.42
CA VAL A 206 5.47 -8.31 -1.48
C VAL A 206 6.90 -8.19 -0.95
N PHE A 207 7.09 -8.11 0.36
CA PHE A 207 8.40 -8.12 1.01
C PHE A 207 8.86 -9.52 1.43
N ALA A 208 7.96 -10.52 1.43
CA ALA A 208 8.32 -11.92 1.67
C ALA A 208 8.77 -12.63 0.38
N VAL A 209 8.11 -12.36 -0.75
CA VAL A 209 8.37 -13.01 -2.05
C VAL A 209 9.79 -12.80 -2.60
N PRO A 210 10.48 -11.66 -2.39
CA PRO A 210 11.79 -11.42 -2.98
C PRO A 210 12.88 -12.42 -2.59
N VAL A 211 12.68 -13.29 -1.60
CA VAL A 211 13.61 -14.40 -1.31
C VAL A 211 13.52 -15.54 -2.33
N VAL A 212 12.44 -15.63 -3.12
CA VAL A 212 12.19 -16.76 -4.04
C VAL A 212 13.28 -16.92 -5.12
N PRO A 213 13.77 -15.87 -5.80
CA PRO A 213 14.88 -16.00 -6.74
C PRO A 213 16.13 -16.62 -6.09
N ASP A 214 16.45 -16.22 -4.87
CA ASP A 214 17.57 -16.79 -4.11
C ASP A 214 17.37 -18.29 -3.83
N LEU A 215 16.13 -18.71 -3.50
CA LEU A 215 15.81 -20.13 -3.30
C LEU A 215 15.91 -20.97 -4.57
N VAL A 216 15.95 -20.37 -5.75
CA VAL A 216 16.12 -21.08 -7.03
C VAL A 216 17.59 -21.14 -7.43
N SER A 217 18.32 -20.05 -7.21
CA SER A 217 19.69 -19.88 -7.69
C SER A 217 20.74 -20.39 -6.69
N GLU A 218 20.43 -20.39 -5.40
CA GLU A 218 21.36 -20.71 -4.33
C GLU A 218 20.87 -21.87 -3.46
N ASP A 219 21.82 -22.67 -2.95
CA ASP A 219 21.51 -23.71 -1.96
C ASP A 219 21.53 -23.12 -0.55
N LEU A 220 20.51 -22.32 -0.25
CA LEU A 220 20.39 -21.66 1.05
C LEU A 220 20.10 -22.67 2.18
N PRO A 221 20.85 -22.65 3.28
CA PRO A 221 20.57 -23.49 4.43
C PRO A 221 19.18 -23.16 4.99
N GLY A 222 18.33 -24.18 5.08
CA GLY A 222 16.96 -24.00 5.56
C GLY A 222 15.95 -23.59 4.47
N ARG A 223 16.26 -23.80 3.19
CA ARG A 223 15.35 -23.67 2.04
C ARG A 223 13.88 -24.09 2.30
N PRO A 224 13.55 -25.25 2.90
CA PRO A 224 12.15 -25.61 3.17
C PRO A 224 11.45 -24.63 4.13
N TRP A 225 12.17 -24.04 5.09
CA TRP A 225 11.63 -23.03 6.01
C TRP A 225 11.27 -21.73 5.29
N PHE A 226 12.11 -21.29 4.34
CA PHE A 226 11.83 -20.13 3.51
C PHE A 226 10.65 -20.36 2.56
N LEU A 227 10.55 -21.54 1.94
CA LEU A 227 9.39 -21.89 1.12
C LEU A 227 8.10 -21.89 1.96
N GLY A 228 8.14 -22.49 3.16
CA GLY A 228 7.02 -22.47 4.10
C GLY A 228 6.66 -21.05 4.53
N TYR A 229 7.65 -20.20 4.82
CA TYR A 229 7.46 -18.79 5.16
C TYR A 229 6.80 -18.00 4.03
N VAL A 230 7.32 -18.09 2.80
CA VAL A 230 6.74 -17.38 1.64
C VAL A 230 5.33 -17.84 1.38
N ALA A 231 5.10 -19.16 1.35
CA ALA A 231 3.78 -19.73 1.15
C ALA A 231 2.78 -19.24 2.21
N LEU A 232 3.19 -19.24 3.48
CA LEU A 232 2.36 -18.78 4.59
C LEU A 232 2.08 -17.27 4.51
N ALA A 233 3.09 -16.45 4.23
CA ALA A 233 2.94 -15.00 4.08
C ALA A 233 1.99 -14.64 2.93
N VAL A 234 2.15 -15.28 1.77
CA VAL A 234 1.30 -15.06 0.60
C VAL A 234 -0.12 -15.56 0.85
N ALA A 235 -0.29 -16.76 1.41
CA ALA A 235 -1.62 -17.33 1.68
C ALA A 235 -2.39 -16.49 2.72
N THR A 236 -1.75 -16.11 3.82
CA THR A 236 -2.39 -15.28 4.85
C THR A 236 -2.70 -13.88 4.34
N HIS A 237 -1.82 -13.28 3.53
CA HIS A 237 -2.13 -12.01 2.89
C HIS A 237 -3.27 -12.12 1.86
N ALA A 238 -3.37 -13.20 1.09
CA ALA A 238 -4.49 -13.43 0.18
C ALA A 238 -5.83 -13.54 0.93
N VAL A 239 -5.84 -14.25 2.07
CA VAL A 239 -7.00 -14.31 2.97
C VAL A 239 -7.32 -12.91 3.51
N ALA A 240 -6.32 -12.18 3.99
CA ALA A 240 -6.49 -10.81 4.48
C ALA A 240 -7.09 -9.89 3.41
N TRP A 241 -6.58 -9.93 2.18
CA TRP A 241 -7.09 -9.15 1.06
C TRP A 241 -8.56 -9.45 0.77
N PHE A 242 -8.94 -10.73 0.78
CA PHE A 242 -10.31 -11.15 0.51
C PHE A 242 -11.27 -10.76 1.62
N VAL A 243 -10.88 -10.98 2.88
CA VAL A 243 -11.65 -10.57 4.06
C VAL A 243 -11.80 -9.05 4.10
N GLN A 244 -10.72 -8.31 3.83
CA GLN A 244 -10.71 -6.85 3.79
C GLN A 244 -11.68 -6.32 2.73
N ARG A 245 -11.66 -6.89 1.51
CA ARG A 245 -12.60 -6.53 0.43
C ARG A 245 -14.05 -6.84 0.77
N ARG A 246 -14.32 -7.99 1.39
CA ARG A 246 -15.68 -8.38 1.80
C ARG A 246 -16.24 -7.53 2.95
N ARG A 247 -15.38 -6.93 3.77
CA ARG A 247 -15.77 -6.01 4.86
C ARG A 247 -16.10 -4.60 4.39
N ALA A 248 -15.93 -4.27 3.11
CA ALA A 248 -16.32 -2.98 2.60
C ALA A 248 -17.86 -2.82 2.65
N PRO A 249 -18.39 -1.80 3.36
CA PRO A 249 -19.83 -1.59 3.46
C PRO A 249 -20.40 -1.22 2.11
N ALA A 250 -21.66 -1.60 1.88
CA ALA A 250 -22.41 -1.10 0.74
C ALA A 250 -22.59 0.42 0.87
N LEU A 251 -22.57 1.11 -0.27
CA LEU A 251 -22.89 2.53 -0.31
C LEU A 251 -24.40 2.71 -0.09
N PRO A 252 -24.86 3.57 0.84
CA PRO A 252 -26.28 3.78 1.09
C PRO A 252 -26.97 4.35 -0.16
N ALA A 253 -28.12 3.79 -0.52
CA ALA A 253 -28.86 4.19 -1.72
C ALA A 253 -29.37 5.64 -1.67
N GLY A 254 -29.61 6.18 -0.47
CA GLY A 254 -30.06 7.56 -0.26
C GLY A 254 -28.95 8.57 0.01
N GLY A 255 -27.67 8.18 -0.13
CA GLY A 255 -26.55 9.11 0.03
C GLY A 255 -26.48 10.12 -1.11
N TYR A 256 -26.02 11.34 -0.82
CA TYR A 256 -25.74 12.32 -1.87
C TYR A 256 -24.35 12.06 -2.43
N TYR A 257 -24.28 11.70 -3.72
CA TYR A 257 -23.00 11.39 -4.40
C TYR A 257 -22.71 12.34 -5.56
N GLY A 258 -23.63 13.27 -5.85
CA GLY A 258 -23.62 14.15 -7.01
C GLY A 258 -24.97 14.16 -7.73
N GLU A 259 -25.03 14.79 -8.90
CA GLU A 259 -26.27 14.91 -9.67
C GLU A 259 -26.61 13.60 -10.39
N THR A 260 -27.85 13.14 -10.24
CA THR A 260 -28.41 12.01 -10.99
C THR A 260 -28.84 12.48 -12.36
N GLY A 261 -28.28 11.88 -13.41
CA GLY A 261 -28.71 12.09 -14.79
C GLY A 261 -29.90 11.25 -15.20
#